data_AF-T1CZE0-F1
#
_entry.id   AF-T1CZE0-F1
#
_cell.length_a   1.000
_cell.length_b   1.000
_cell.length_c   1.000
_cell.angle_alpha   90.00
_cell.angle_beta   90.00
_cell.angle_gamma   90.00
#
_symmetry.space_group_name_H-M   'P 1'
#
loop_
_entity.id
_entity.type
_entity.pdbx_description
1 polymer ?
#
loop_
_entity_poly.entity_id
_entity_poly.type
_entity_poly.pdbx_seq_one_letter_code
_entity_poly.pdbx_strand_id
1 'polypeptide(L)' 'SISCAELFRCTTLAQLTFRESLRNVEACLRSPAGKLYPMGIRGPVSHNTLAHAHMTRDGRIHANLAQRLIVMALFW' A
#
# COMPACT_ATOMS: atom_id res chain seq x y z
N SER A 1 2.52 14.09 -0.93
CA SER A 1 1.70 13.40 -1.96
C SER A 1 2.31 12.04 -2.24
N ILE A 2 1.51 10.99 -2.43
CA ILE A 2 1.96 9.62 -2.71
C ILE A 2 1.50 9.23 -4.11
N SER A 3 2.32 8.57 -4.93
CA SER A 3 1.88 8.12 -6.26
C SER A 3 0.89 6.95 -6.18
N CYS A 4 0.20 6.66 -7.29
CA CYS A 4 -0.77 5.56 -7.34
C CYS A 4 -0.11 4.19 -7.11
N ALA A 5 1.07 3.98 -7.71
CA ALA A 5 1.85 2.76 -7.53
C ALA A 5 2.36 2.60 -6.09
N GLU A 6 2.77 3.69 -5.43
CA GLU A 6 3.18 3.65 -4.02
C GLU A 6 1.99 3.36 -3.10
N LEU A 7 0.81 3.94 -3.38
CA LEU A 7 -0.41 3.63 -2.63
C LEU A 7 -0.76 2.14 -2.76
N PHE A 8 -0.71 1.59 -3.98
CA PHE A 8 -0.94 0.16 -4.21
C PHE A 8 0.01 -0.72 -3.37
N ARG A 9 1.32 -0.45 -3.40
CA ARG A 9 2.31 -1.17 -2.58
C ARG A 9 2.01 -1.08 -1.08
N CYS A 10 1.62 0.09 -0.59
CA CYS A 10 1.24 0.28 0.80
C CYS A 10 0.00 -0.56 1.18
N THR A 11 -1.02 -0.57 0.32
CA THR A 11 -2.24 -1.36 0.55
C THR A 11 -2.01 -2.86 0.45
N THR A 12 -1.15 -3.31 -0.48
CA THR A 12 -0.76 -4.72 -0.58
C THR A 12 0.05 -5.16 0.64
N LEU A 13 1.01 -4.34 1.10
CA LEU A 13 1.74 -4.63 2.33
C LEU A 13 0.79 -4.71 3.54
N ALA A 14 -0.17 -3.80 3.62
CA ALA A 14 -1.20 -3.81 4.67
C ALA A 14 -2.00 -5.12 4.67
N GLN A 15 -2.41 -5.60 3.50
CA GLN A 15 -3.10 -6.88 3.34
C GLN A 15 -2.23 -8.06 3.78
N LEU A 16 -0.97 -8.12 3.34
CA LEU A 16 -0.03 -9.20 3.67
C LEU A 16 0.36 -9.22 5.16
N THR A 17 0.26 -8.08 5.84
CA THR A 17 0.62 -7.94 7.26
C THR A 17 -0.59 -7.79 8.18
N PHE A 18 -1.79 -8.08 7.67
CA PHE A 18 -3.06 -8.03 8.41
C PHE A 18 -3.28 -6.70 9.14
N ARG A 19 -3.01 -5.57 8.47
CA ARG A 19 -3.22 -4.21 9.01
C ARG A 19 -4.51 -3.63 8.49
N GLU A 20 -5.49 -3.51 9.38
CA GLU A 20 -6.85 -3.09 9.03
C GLU A 20 -7.04 -1.56 9.08
N SER A 21 -6.16 -0.81 9.76
CA SER A 21 -6.28 0.65 9.90
C SER A 21 -5.13 1.39 9.23
N LEU A 22 -5.42 2.55 8.62
CA LEU A 22 -4.40 3.41 8.01
C LEU A 22 -3.31 3.82 9.01
N ARG A 23 -3.66 3.96 10.29
CA ARG A 23 -2.71 4.26 11.37
C ARG A 23 -1.75 3.10 11.61
N ASN A 24 -2.26 1.88 11.61
CA ASN A 24 -1.44 0.67 11.75
C ASN A 24 -0.54 0.47 10.52
N VAL A 25 -1.02 0.82 9.33
CA VAL A 25 -0.23 0.81 8.09
C VAL A 25 0.92 1.83 8.17
N GLU A 26 0.65 3.06 8.58
CA GLU A 26 1.68 4.09 8.78
C GLU A 26 2.72 3.65 9.82
N ALA A 27 2.30 3.14 10.97
CA ALA A 27 3.21 2.65 12.00
C ALA A 27 4.10 1.50 11.49
N CYS A 28 3.51 0.57 10.73
CA CYS A 28 4.21 -0.55 10.13
C CYS A 28 5.25 -0.08 9.10
N LEU A 29 4.92 0.89 8.25
CA LEU A 29 5.84 1.46 7.26
C LEU A 29 6.96 2.31 7.88
N ARG A 30 6.70 2.94 9.03
CA ARG A 30 7.71 3.73 9.75
C ARG A 30 8.75 2.86 10.45
N SER A 31 8.41 1.64 10.85
CA SER A 31 9.34 0.75 11.54
C SER A 31 10.59 0.43 10.70
N PRO A 32 10.48 0.04 9.41
CA PRO A 32 11.64 -0.16 8.53
C PRO A 32 11.90 1.07 7.65
N ALA A 33 12.02 2.28 8.21
CA ALA A 33 12.19 3.52 7.44
C ALA A 33 13.33 3.46 6.40
N GLY A 34 14.43 2.77 6.71
CA GLY A 34 15.57 2.58 5.79
C GLY A 34 15.31 1.63 4.62
N LYS A 35 14.20 0.88 4.61
CA LYS A 35 13.84 -0.08 3.55
C LYS A 35 12.74 0.43 2.62
N LEU A 36 12.22 1.63 2.83
CA LEU A 36 11.14 2.20 2.00
C LEU A 36 11.54 2.33 0.53
N TYR A 37 12.73 2.85 0.25
CA TYR A 37 13.21 3.04 -1.13
C TYR A 37 13.36 1.71 -1.89
N PRO A 38 14.00 0.66 -1.32
CA PRO A 38 13.99 -0.69 -1.90
C PRO A 38 12.59 -1.28 -2.12
N MET A 39 11.61 -0.95 -1.27
CA MET A 39 10.21 -1.36 -1.46
C MET A 39 9.47 -0.56 -2.54
N GLY A 40 10.15 0.38 -3.22
CA GLY A 40 9.56 1.23 -4.25
C GLY A 40 8.69 2.36 -3.68
N ILE A 41 8.95 2.78 -2.44
CA ILE A 41 8.31 3.91 -1.75
C ILE A 41 9.37 5.01 -1.55
N ARG A 42 9.19 6.15 -2.21
CA ARG A 42 10.23 7.20 -2.32
C ARG A 42 10.43 8.04 -1.07
N GLY A 43 9.48 8.00 -0.13
CA GLY A 43 9.55 8.84 1.06
C GLY A 43 8.62 8.35 2.18
N PRO A 44 8.63 9.04 3.33
CA PRO A 44 7.78 8.69 4.45
C PRO A 44 6.31 8.80 4.06
N VAL A 45 5.54 7.79 4.44
CA VAL A 45 4.09 7.75 4.24
C VAL A 45 3.43 8.21 5.52
N SER A 46 2.53 9.19 5.44
CA SER A 46 1.73 9.65 6.58
C SER A 46 0.27 9.22 6.48
N HIS A 47 -0.39 9.06 7.61
CA HIS A 47 -1.82 8.74 7.66
C HIS A 47 -2.66 9.73 6.84
N ASN A 48 -2.39 11.04 6.98
CA ASN A 48 -3.12 12.06 6.24
C ASN A 48 -2.91 11.94 4.72
N THR A 49 -1.69 11.59 4.29
CA THR A 49 -1.39 11.36 2.87
C THR A 49 -2.12 10.13 2.33
N LEU A 50 -2.18 9.03 3.11
CA LEU A 50 -2.93 7.83 2.74
C LEU A 50 -4.43 8.11 2.67
N ALA A 51 -5.00 8.74 3.69
CA ALA A 51 -6.43 9.06 3.75
C ALA A 51 -6.85 9.94 2.58
N HIS A 52 -6.09 11.01 2.31
CA HIS A 52 -6.34 11.88 1.16
C HIS A 52 -6.23 11.11 -0.17
N ALA A 53 -5.24 10.22 -0.31
CA ALA A 53 -5.08 9.43 -1.53
C ALA A 53 -6.22 8.41 -1.73
N HIS A 54 -6.71 7.79 -0.66
CA HIS A 54 -7.88 6.90 -0.69
C HIS A 54 -9.17 7.66 -1.03
N MET A 55 -9.32 8.90 -0.57
CA MET A 55 -10.51 9.72 -0.86
C MET A 55 -10.53 10.22 -2.30
N THR A 56 -9.36 10.52 -2.87
CA THR A 56 -9.23 11.12 -4.20
C THR A 56 -9.07 10.10 -5.33
N ARG A 57 -8.82 8.83 -5.02
CA ARG A 57 -8.58 7.78 -6.02
C ARG A 57 -9.55 6.64 -5.82
N ASP A 58 -10.23 6.26 -6.90
CA ASP A 58 -11.06 5.06 -6.89
C ASP A 58 -10.16 3.82 -6.77
N GLY A 59 -10.28 3.09 -5.66
CA GLY A 59 -9.51 1.86 -5.41
C GLY A 59 -9.80 0.75 -6.42
N ARG A 60 -10.91 0.84 -7.18
CA ARG A 60 -11.27 -0.11 -8.25
C ARG A 60 -10.24 -0.17 -9.37
N ILE A 61 -9.43 0.88 -9.56
CA ILE A 61 -8.38 0.88 -10.60
C ILE A 61 -7.33 -0.22 -10.39
N HIS A 62 -7.16 -0.70 -9.15
CA HIS A 62 -6.24 -1.78 -8.82
C HIS A 62 -6.93 -3.12 -8.57
N ALA A 63 -8.27 -3.18 -8.57
CA ALA A 63 -9.01 -4.39 -8.24
C ALA A 63 -8.72 -5.53 -9.21
N ASN A 64 -8.73 -5.26 -10.52
CA ASN A 64 -8.42 -6.27 -11.54
C ASN A 64 -6.98 -6.76 -11.46
N LEU A 65 -6.02 -5.86 -11.17
CA LEU A 65 -4.62 -6.22 -11.00
C LEU A 65 -4.42 -7.08 -9.74
N ALA A 66 -5.02 -6.68 -8.62
CA ALA A 66 -4.97 -7.43 -7.37
C ALA A 66 -5.59 -8.82 -7.51
N GLN A 67 -6.77 -8.92 -8.14
CA GLN A 67 -7.43 -10.20 -8.40
C GLN A 67 -6.56 -11.10 -9.28
N ARG A 68 -5.92 -10.55 -10.31
CA ARG A 68 -4.99 -11.32 -11.16
C ARG A 68 -3.76 -11.80 -10.38
N LEU A 69 -3.20 -10.98 -9.51
CA LEU A 69 -2.06 -11.34 -8.65
C LEU A 69 -2.43 -12.43 -7.65
N ILE A 70 -3.61 -12.36 -7.02
CA ILE A 70 -4.12 -13.40 -6.12
C ILE A 70 -4.26 -14.74 -6.87
N VAL A 71 -4.85 -14.72 -8.06
CA VAL A 71 -4.96 -15.92 -8.91
C VAL A 71 -3.57 -16.48 -9.20
N MET A 72 -2.61 -15.66 -9.62
CA MET A 72 -1.25 -16.16 -9.90
C MET A 72 -0.56 -16.74 -8.66
N ALA A 73 -0.78 -16.17 -7.47
CA ALA A 73 -0.20 -16.68 -6.23
C ALA A 73 -0.83 -18.00 -5.75
N LEU A 74 -2.09 -18.27 -6.11
CA LEU A 74 -2.79 -19.52 -5.78
C LEU A 74 -2.46 -20.69 -6.72
N PHE A 75 -1.85 -20.42 -7.88
CA PHE A 75 -1.47 -21.42 -8.88
C PHE A 75 0.05 -21.64 -8.99
N TRP A 76 0.78 -21.44 -7.88
CA TRP A 76 2.15 -21.88 -7.65
C TRP A 76 2.18 -22.92 -6.54
#